data_AF-A0A845F8R6-F1
#
_entry.id   AF-A0A845F8R6-F1
#
_cell.length_a   1.000
_cell.length_b   1.000
_cell.length_c   1.000
_cell.angle_alpha   90.00
_cell.angle_beta   90.00
_cell.angle_gamma   90.00
#
_symmetry.space_group_name_H-M   'P 1'
#
loop_
_entity.id
_entity.type
_entity.pdbx_description
1 polymer ?
#
loop_
_entity_poly.entity_id
_entity_poly.type
_entity_poly.pdbx_seq_one_letter_code
_entity_poly.pdbx_strand_id
1 'polypeptide(L)'
;MNKFTNEDKFQAVHRYLDETISYRHLAKEIGVDNSVLRYWVKLYEYHGDQAFAPPYTNYSSEFKLKVIACIEDEGYSIREASALFHIPDYSMVRRWMRKWKNGGMGALAS
;
A
#
# COMPACT_ATOMS: atom_id res chain seq x y z
N MET A 1 8.07 -11.30 -11.26
CA MET A 1 6.74 -11.94 -11.30
C MET A 1 6.05 -11.68 -9.98
N ASN A 2 4.86 -11.08 -9.99
CA ASN A 2 4.05 -10.96 -8.78
C ASN A 2 3.58 -12.37 -8.43
N LYS A 3 3.95 -12.89 -7.26
CA LYS A 3 3.64 -14.29 -6.86
C LYS A 3 2.13 -14.51 -6.68
N PHE A 4 1.36 -13.42 -6.54
CA PHE A 4 -0.07 -13.42 -6.29
C PHE A 4 -0.81 -12.59 -7.34
N THR A 5 -1.87 -13.15 -7.89
CA THR A 5 -2.83 -12.47 -8.76
C THR A 5 -3.73 -11.54 -7.93
N ASN A 6 -4.54 -10.72 -8.60
CA ASN A 6 -5.52 -9.89 -7.90
C ASN A 6 -6.60 -10.74 -7.22
N GLU A 7 -6.99 -11.84 -7.86
CA GLU A 7 -7.95 -12.80 -7.31
C GLU A 7 -7.42 -13.43 -6.01
N ASP A 8 -6.16 -13.88 -5.99
CA ASP A 8 -5.55 -14.45 -4.78
C ASP A 8 -5.58 -13.46 -3.60
N LYS A 9 -5.40 -12.16 -3.89
CA LYS A 9 -5.44 -11.11 -2.87
C LYS A 9 -6.86 -10.86 -2.36
N PHE A 10 -7.85 -10.82 -3.25
CA PHE A 10 -9.26 -10.70 -2.85
C PHE A 10 -9.68 -11.89 -2.00
N GLN A 11 -9.34 -13.10 -2.40
CA GLN A 11 -9.60 -14.30 -1.60
C GLN A 11 -8.95 -14.20 -0.22
N ALA A 12 -7.68 -13.79 -0.13
CA ALA A 12 -7.00 -13.60 1.16
C ALA A 12 -7.68 -12.53 2.04
N VAL A 13 -8.20 -11.45 1.44
CA VAL A 13 -8.93 -10.42 2.19
C VAL A 13 -10.28 -10.94 2.67
N HIS A 14 -11.08 -11.54 1.80
CA HIS A 14 -12.39 -12.10 2.17
C HIS A 14 -12.27 -13.18 3.23
N ARG A 15 -11.29 -14.08 3.12
CA ARG A 15 -11.02 -15.06 4.17
C ARG A 15 -10.73 -14.40 5.51
N TYR A 16 -9.98 -13.30 5.54
CA TYR A 16 -9.74 -12.57 6.79
C TYR A 16 -10.99 -11.88 7.34
N LEU A 17 -11.85 -11.34 6.47
CA LEU A 17 -13.06 -10.61 6.87
C LEU A 17 -14.21 -11.53 7.30
N ASP A 18 -14.35 -12.68 6.63
CA ASP A 18 -15.48 -13.60 6.80
C ASP A 18 -15.18 -14.74 7.78
N GLU A 19 -13.91 -15.16 7.90
CA GLU A 19 -13.50 -16.21 8.84
C GLU A 19 -12.99 -15.61 10.15
N THR A 20 -13.16 -16.33 11.27
CA THR A 20 -12.50 -15.98 12.54
C THR A 20 -11.02 -16.42 12.53
N ILE A 21 -10.21 -15.79 11.67
CA ILE A 21 -8.79 -16.11 11.49
C ILE A 21 -7.90 -14.91 11.81
N SER A 22 -6.81 -15.15 12.54
CA SER A 22 -5.83 -14.09 12.78
C SER A 22 -4.98 -13.81 11.54
N TYR A 23 -4.57 -12.56 11.34
CA TYR A 23 -3.59 -12.19 10.31
C TYR A 23 -2.35 -13.07 10.30
N ARG A 24 -1.87 -13.52 11.48
CA ARG A 24 -0.63 -14.32 11.57
C ARG A 24 -0.85 -15.71 11.00
N HIS A 25 -1.99 -16.31 11.32
CA HIS A 25 -2.35 -17.63 10.83
C HIS A 25 -2.54 -17.59 9.31
N LEU A 26 -3.41 -16.70 8.82
CA LEU A 26 -3.73 -16.62 7.39
C LEU A 26 -2.49 -16.29 6.56
N ALA A 27 -1.66 -15.34 6.99
CA ALA A 27 -0.44 -14.97 6.28
C ALA A 27 0.54 -16.16 6.17
N LYS A 28 0.67 -16.96 7.23
CA LYS A 28 1.50 -18.18 7.21
C LYS A 28 0.95 -19.23 6.25
N GLU A 29 -0.37 -19.42 6.22
CA GLU A 29 -1.05 -20.38 5.36
C GLU A 29 -0.87 -20.07 3.88
N ILE A 30 -1.08 -18.80 3.49
CA ILE A 30 -0.93 -18.36 2.09
C ILE A 30 0.53 -18.03 1.72
N GLY A 31 1.46 -18.11 2.67
CA GLY A 31 2.89 -17.88 2.45
C GLY A 31 3.26 -16.44 2.15
N VAL A 32 2.62 -15.47 2.81
CA VAL A 32 2.97 -14.04 2.78
C VAL A 32 3.38 -13.53 4.15
N ASP A 33 4.09 -12.41 4.16
CA ASP A 33 4.35 -11.71 5.42
C ASP A 33 3.06 -11.15 6.02
N ASN A 34 2.97 -11.22 7.34
CA ASN A 34 1.84 -10.66 8.09
C ASN A 34 1.58 -9.17 7.77
N SER A 35 2.65 -8.41 7.50
CA SER A 35 2.56 -7.01 7.10
C SER A 35 1.94 -6.81 5.71
N VAL A 36 2.15 -7.75 4.79
CA VAL A 36 1.59 -7.69 3.44
C VAL A 36 0.09 -7.96 3.49
N LEU A 37 -0.33 -9.00 4.21
CA LEU A 37 -1.75 -9.30 4.38
C LEU A 37 -2.52 -8.15 5.05
N ARG A 38 -1.98 -7.55 6.12
CA ARG A 38 -2.58 -6.35 6.73
C ARG A 38 -2.73 -5.21 5.72
N TYR A 39 -1.75 -5.05 4.82
CA TYR A 39 -1.81 -4.00 3.81
C TYR A 39 -2.88 -4.27 2.75
N TRP A 40 -3.06 -5.53 2.34
CA TRP A 40 -4.13 -5.92 1.42
C TRP A 40 -5.51 -5.65 2.01
N VAL A 41 -5.73 -6.02 3.27
CA VAL A 41 -6.98 -5.70 3.97
C VAL A 41 -7.18 -4.19 4.05
N LYS A 42 -6.13 -3.42 4.36
CA LYS A 42 -6.22 -1.96 4.42
C LYS A 42 -6.58 -1.32 3.07
N LEU A 43 -6.01 -1.83 1.97
CA LEU A 43 -6.37 -1.37 0.62
C LEU A 43 -7.84 -1.65 0.30
N TYR A 44 -8.34 -2.82 0.70
CA TYR A 44 -9.75 -3.19 0.54
C TYR A 44 -10.67 -2.32 1.39
N GLU A 45 -10.30 -2.01 2.64
CA GLU A 45 -11.07 -1.09 3.49
C GLU A 45 -11.25 0.30 2.85
N TYR A 46 -10.25 0.81 2.11
CA TYR A 46 -10.33 2.12 1.45
C TYR A 46 -11.00 2.09 0.07
N HIS A 47 -10.74 1.06 -0.74
CA HIS A 47 -11.08 1.06 -2.17
C HIS A 47 -12.03 -0.07 -2.60
N GLY A 48 -12.41 -0.96 -1.68
CA GLY A 48 -13.25 -2.12 -1.95
C GLY A 48 -12.72 -2.94 -3.13
N ASP A 49 -13.58 -3.20 -4.11
CA ASP A 49 -13.30 -4.02 -5.29
C ASP A 49 -12.23 -3.41 -6.23
N GLN A 50 -11.83 -2.16 -6.02
CA GLN A 50 -10.74 -1.54 -6.78
C GLN A 50 -9.38 -1.72 -6.11
N ALA A 51 -9.30 -2.25 -4.88
CA ALA A 51 -8.09 -2.32 -4.06
C ALA A 51 -6.84 -2.86 -4.77
N PHE A 52 -6.99 -3.86 -5.64
CA PHE A 52 -5.87 -4.49 -6.35
C PHE A 52 -5.73 -4.10 -7.83
N ALA A 53 -6.55 -3.16 -8.30
CA ALA A 53 -6.48 -2.57 -9.63
C ALA A 53 -6.01 -1.11 -9.54
N PRO A 54 -4.70 -0.85 -9.35
CA PRO A 54 -4.21 0.51 -9.19
C PRO A 54 -4.45 1.32 -10.49
N PRO A 55 -4.94 2.57 -10.38
CA PRO A 55 -5.32 3.38 -11.54
C PRO A 55 -4.11 3.86 -12.34
N TYR A 56 -2.94 3.98 -11.70
CA TYR A 56 -1.73 4.50 -12.32
C TYR A 56 -0.49 3.76 -11.82
N THR A 57 0.46 3.50 -12.72
CA THR A 57 1.79 2.95 -12.40
C THR A 57 2.89 4.02 -12.43
N ASN A 58 2.65 5.13 -13.14
CA ASN A 58 3.56 6.26 -13.21
C ASN A 58 3.01 7.44 -12.39
N TYR A 59 3.71 7.79 -11.32
CA TYR A 59 3.29 8.85 -10.39
C TYR A 59 4.07 10.13 -10.69
N SER A 60 3.35 11.22 -10.97
CA SER A 60 3.95 12.55 -11.17
C SER A 60 4.62 13.05 -9.89
N SER A 61 5.56 13.99 -10.02
CA SER A 61 6.18 14.64 -8.87
C SER A 61 5.15 15.31 -7.96
N GLU A 62 4.12 15.92 -8.54
CA GLU A 62 3.00 16.53 -7.80
C GLU A 62 2.22 15.49 -6.97
N PHE A 63 1.92 14.32 -7.55
CA PHE A 63 1.27 13.24 -6.82
C PHE A 63 2.14 12.75 -5.65
N LYS A 64 3.44 12.55 -5.89
CA LYS A 64 4.38 12.14 -4.83
C LYS A 64 4.41 13.17 -3.70
N LEU A 65 4.43 14.47 -4.02
CA LEU A 65 4.39 15.54 -3.02
C LEU A 65 3.09 15.51 -2.20
N LYS A 66 1.94 15.30 -2.84
CA LYS A 66 0.66 15.18 -2.14
C LYS A 66 0.66 14.04 -1.12
N VAL A 67 1.22 12.89 -1.50
CA VAL A 67 1.36 11.73 -0.61
C VAL A 67 2.31 12.04 0.56
N ILE A 68 3.41 12.74 0.31
CA ILE A 68 4.38 13.14 1.33
C ILE A 68 3.77 14.15 2.31
N ALA A 69 3.05 15.15 1.82
CA ALA A 69 2.36 16.14 2.65
C ALA A 69 1.36 15.47 3.59
N CYS A 70 0.61 14.48 3.12
CA CYS A 70 -0.29 13.70 3.97
C CYS A 70 0.45 12.96 5.11
N ILE A 71 1.70 12.55 4.90
CA ILE A 71 2.50 11.88 5.92
C ILE A 71 3.10 12.88 6.93
N GLU A 72 3.70 13.97 6.45
CA GLU A 72 4.42 14.92 7.30
C GLU A 72 3.48 15.94 7.96
N ASP A 73 2.44 16.41 7.26
CA ASP A 73 1.56 17.50 7.71
C ASP A 73 0.30 16.97 8.41
N GLU A 74 -0.29 15.89 7.89
CA GLU A 74 -1.52 15.30 8.44
C GLU A 74 -1.26 14.12 9.41
N GLY A 75 -0.01 13.68 9.52
CA GLY A 75 0.43 12.66 10.49
C GLY A 75 0.08 11.21 10.13
N TYR A 76 -0.32 10.94 8.89
CA TYR A 76 -0.59 9.57 8.43
C TYR A 76 0.69 8.73 8.41
N SER A 77 0.60 7.45 8.77
CA SER A 77 1.71 6.55 8.55
C SER A 77 1.93 6.32 7.05
N ILE A 78 3.17 5.95 6.67
CA ILE A 78 3.51 5.58 5.28
C ILE A 78 2.50 4.56 4.72
N ARG A 79 2.11 3.57 5.52
CA ARG A 79 1.17 2.52 5.07
C ARG A 79 -0.24 3.06 4.88
N GLU A 80 -0.73 3.89 5.79
CA GLU A 80 -2.06 4.48 5.65
C GLU A 80 -2.12 5.42 4.46
N ALA A 81 -1.14 6.32 4.30
CA ALA A 81 -1.07 7.19 3.13
C ALA A 81 -0.96 6.36 1.84
N SER A 82 -0.12 5.33 1.81
CA SER A 82 -0.01 4.46 0.63
C SER A 82 -1.34 3.79 0.29
N ALA A 83 -2.06 3.30 1.29
CA ALA A 83 -3.36 2.68 1.08
C ALA A 83 -4.41 3.72 0.64
N LEU A 84 -4.47 4.88 1.29
CA LEU A 84 -5.36 5.99 0.95
C LEU A 84 -5.19 6.46 -0.50
N PHE A 85 -3.95 6.61 -0.95
CA PHE A 85 -3.61 7.02 -2.31
C PHE A 85 -3.57 5.86 -3.33
N HIS A 86 -4.07 4.68 -2.96
CA HIS A 86 -4.17 3.50 -3.82
C HIS A 86 -2.84 3.05 -4.43
N ILE A 87 -1.77 3.14 -3.65
CA ILE A 87 -0.43 2.75 -4.08
C ILE A 87 -0.25 1.25 -3.79
N PRO A 88 0.10 0.42 -4.78
CA PRO A 88 0.12 -1.04 -4.60
C PRO A 88 1.27 -1.51 -3.68
N ASP A 89 2.33 -0.70 -3.53
CA ASP A 89 3.47 -1.01 -2.66
C ASP A 89 3.90 0.22 -1.86
N TYR A 90 3.68 0.17 -0.54
CA TYR A 90 4.09 1.21 0.39
C TYR A 90 5.61 1.42 0.45
N SER A 91 6.42 0.47 -0.03
CA SER A 91 7.87 0.62 -0.18
C SER A 91 8.24 1.73 -1.17
N MET A 92 7.38 1.99 -2.16
CA MET A 92 7.53 3.10 -3.12
C MET A 92 7.46 4.44 -2.39
N VAL A 93 6.44 4.62 -1.54
CA VAL A 93 6.27 5.83 -0.74
C VAL A 93 7.43 6.01 0.25
N ARG A 94 7.89 4.92 0.89
CA ARG A 94 9.09 4.96 1.72
C ARG A 94 10.31 5.48 0.95
N ARG A 95 10.46 5.10 -0.33
CA ARG A 95 11.54 5.59 -1.19
C ARG A 95 11.37 7.07 -1.52
N TRP A 96 10.15 7.52 -1.81
CA TRP A 96 9.86 8.94 -2.06
C TRP A 96 10.17 9.80 -0.82
N MET A 97 9.73 9.36 0.36
CA MET A 97 10.05 10.02 1.63
C MET A 97 11.55 10.15 1.86
N ARG A 98 12.34 9.10 1.56
CA ARG A 98 13.80 9.17 1.66
C ARG A 98 14.41 10.18 0.69
N LYS A 99 13.95 10.20 -0.57
CA LYS A 99 14.40 11.18 -1.56
C LYS A 99 14.05 12.60 -1.14
N TRP A 100 12.84 12.81 -0.64
CA TRP A 100 12.38 14.09 -0.10
C TRP A 100 13.24 14.57 1.07
N LYS A 101 13.50 13.72 2.06
CA LYS A 101 14.34 14.08 3.22
C LYS A 101 15.79 14.37 2.85
N ASN A 102 16.30 13.76 1.77
CA ASN A 102 17.70 13.92 1.36
C ASN A 102 17.94 15.05 0.36
N GLY A 103 16.94 15.48 -0.41
CA GLY A 103 17.13 16.45 -1.49
C GLY A 103 15.89 17.23 -1.92
N GLY A 104 14.84 17.23 -1.10
CA GLY A 104 13.62 18.01 -1.32
C GLY A 104 12.92 17.69 -2.64
N MET A 105 12.27 18.71 -3.23
CA MET A 105 11.47 18.56 -4.44
C MET A 105 12.31 18.09 -5.64
N GLY A 106 13.53 18.59 -5.79
CA GLY A 106 14.41 18.26 -6.93
C GLY A 106 14.78 16.77 -6.98
N ALA A 107 14.84 16.11 -5.83
CA ALA A 107 15.17 14.69 -5.74
C ALA A 107 14.01 13.74 -6.10
N LEU A 108 12.76 14.23 -6.16
CA LEU A 108 11.57 13.42 -6.48
C LEU A 108 11.36 13.20 -7.98
N ALA A 109 12.00 14.03 -8.81
CA ALA A 109 11.92 13.99 -10.27
C ALA A 109 12.90 12.99 -10.91
N SER A 110 13.91 12.52 -10.17
CA SER A 110 14.89 11.51 -10.59
C SER A 110 14.51 10.09 -10.20
#